data_AF-A0A2E2AZ30-F1
#
_entry.id   AF-A0A2E2AZ30-F1
#
_cell.length_a   1.000
_cell.length_b   1.000
_cell.length_c   1.000
_cell.angle_alpha   90.00
_cell.angle_beta   90.00
_cell.angle_gamma   90.00
#
_symmetry.space_group_name_H-M   'P 1'
#
loop_
_entity.id
_entity.type
_entity.pdbx_description
1 polymer ?
#
loop_
_entity_poly.entity_id
_entity_poly.type
_entity_poly.pdbx_seq_one_letter_code
_entity_poly.pdbx_strand_id
1 'polypeptide(L)'
;MAKLEDELAKLNELDLSDPDEADAVSKVLSRALAGKNNHLIARTATLIGEQKLESLLPKLEHTFERMFPTASRADKGGSAMTALAKSMTLLNSQASELFAAGSRHVQMEPVYGGKIDVADHLRGWCAQGLAQTGDPDALTHIAGLLADPCPQTRLAAIKAVEISGRADVGLPLLMLKIAQGDPEPQVYGQCVTAILHLGGASGVEWFKPLLNHDDPSVVEQVLLAIGQSRDISLSDLLIDFYERSLEPDIQKSALLAMAMLRSESTLTYLEDLVIDGSERAADQAIDALGIYHYDKVLKQKLTEYCTDRDDRFLIQKIQAIFDQ
;
A
#
# COMPACT_ATOMS: atom_id res chain seq x y z
N MET A 1 33.18 -13.29 4.05
CA MET A 1 32.27 -12.61 3.10
C MET A 1 32.03 -13.50 1.90
N ALA A 2 33.06 -13.95 1.16
CA ALA A 2 32.94 -14.93 0.06
C ALA A 2 32.01 -16.13 0.34
N LYS A 3 32.17 -16.84 1.47
CA LYS A 3 31.31 -18.00 1.81
C LYS A 3 29.82 -17.65 1.95
N LEU A 4 29.49 -16.48 2.49
CA LEU A 4 28.10 -16.04 2.65
C LEU A 4 27.50 -15.62 1.30
N GLU A 5 28.29 -14.91 0.50
CA GLU A 5 27.91 -14.51 -0.87
C GLU A 5 27.64 -15.76 -1.73
N ASP A 6 28.49 -16.79 -1.64
CA ASP A 6 28.30 -18.06 -2.33
C ASP A 6 27.03 -18.79 -1.84
N GLU A 7 26.76 -18.78 -0.53
CA GLU A 7 25.55 -19.40 0.03
C GLU A 7 24.27 -18.65 -0.40
N LEU A 8 24.32 -17.32 -0.51
CA LEU A 8 23.21 -16.50 -1.02
C LEU A 8 23.01 -16.69 -2.52
N ALA A 9 24.08 -16.77 -3.31
CA ALA A 9 24.00 -17.04 -4.74
C ALA A 9 23.33 -18.39 -5.01
N LYS A 10 23.74 -19.43 -4.27
CA LYS A 10 23.11 -20.76 -4.36
C LYS A 10 21.62 -20.75 -4.04
N LEU A 11 21.17 -19.95 -3.07
CA LEU A 11 19.74 -19.82 -2.78
C LEU A 11 18.98 -19.16 -3.94
N ASN A 12 19.61 -18.22 -4.66
CA ASN A 12 18.99 -17.52 -5.78
C ASN A 12 18.90 -18.37 -7.06
N GLU A 13 19.78 -19.36 -7.18
CA GLU A 13 19.84 -20.27 -8.34
C GLU A 13 18.92 -21.49 -8.21
N LEU A 14 18.23 -21.66 -7.06
CA LEU A 14 17.29 -22.76 -6.87
C LEU A 14 16.11 -22.65 -7.85
N ASP A 15 15.85 -23.71 -8.60
CA ASP A 15 14.62 -23.85 -9.36
C ASP A 15 13.48 -24.26 -8.42
N LEU A 16 12.60 -23.31 -8.11
CA LEU A 16 11.47 -23.48 -7.21
C LEU A 16 10.21 -23.97 -7.96
N SER A 17 10.31 -24.13 -9.28
CA SER A 17 9.21 -24.53 -10.15
C SER A 17 9.25 -26.01 -10.56
N ASP A 18 10.41 -26.66 -10.44
CA ASP A 18 10.59 -28.07 -10.77
C ASP A 18 10.01 -28.99 -9.66
N PRO A 19 8.95 -29.77 -9.93
CA PRO A 19 8.37 -30.70 -8.97
C PRO A 19 9.33 -31.83 -8.55
N ASP A 20 10.25 -32.25 -9.43
CA ASP A 20 11.17 -33.36 -9.16
C ASP A 20 12.26 -32.95 -8.15
N GLU A 21 12.59 -31.65 -8.08
CA GLU A 21 13.55 -31.10 -7.12
C GLU A 21 12.91 -30.63 -5.81
N ALA A 22 11.58 -30.62 -5.70
CA ALA A 22 10.84 -29.99 -4.59
C ALA A 22 11.28 -30.47 -3.19
N ASP A 23 11.54 -31.77 -3.01
CA ASP A 23 12.04 -32.31 -1.72
C ASP A 23 13.48 -31.88 -1.42
N ALA A 24 14.34 -31.85 -2.43
CA ALA A 24 15.73 -31.39 -2.28
C ALA A 24 15.76 -29.91 -1.93
N VAL A 25 14.98 -29.08 -2.63
CA VAL A 25 14.86 -27.66 -2.37
C VAL A 25 14.28 -27.40 -0.98
N SER A 26 13.21 -28.10 -0.60
CA SER A 26 12.61 -28.00 0.74
C SER A 26 13.63 -28.31 1.86
N LYS A 27 14.51 -29.31 1.66
CA LYS A 27 15.59 -29.62 2.59
C LYS A 27 16.66 -28.52 2.67
N VAL A 28 17.02 -27.91 1.55
CA VAL A 28 17.98 -26.79 1.50
C VAL A 28 17.42 -25.58 2.25
N LEU A 29 16.19 -25.18 1.94
CA LEU A 29 15.52 -24.05 2.59
C LEU A 29 15.32 -24.30 4.09
N SER A 30 14.88 -25.50 4.47
CA SER A 30 14.75 -25.91 5.88
C SER A 30 16.07 -25.81 6.64
N ARG A 31 17.18 -26.22 6.01
CA ARG A 31 18.52 -26.13 6.63
C ARG A 31 18.96 -24.68 6.79
N ALA A 32 18.68 -23.83 5.81
CA ALA A 32 19.01 -22.40 5.88
C ALA A 32 18.23 -21.70 7.01
N LEU A 33 16.92 -21.95 7.14
CA LEU A 33 16.10 -21.46 8.27
C LEU A 33 16.63 -21.95 9.63
N ALA A 34 17.06 -23.22 9.71
CA ALA A 34 17.62 -23.77 10.94
C ALA A 34 18.98 -23.17 11.33
N GLY A 35 19.66 -22.48 10.41
CA GLY A 35 20.96 -21.84 10.62
C GLY A 35 20.96 -20.68 11.61
N LYS A 36 22.13 -20.05 11.77
CA LYS A 36 22.35 -18.87 12.65
C LYS A 36 22.58 -17.56 11.90
N ASN A 37 22.71 -17.61 10.58
CA ASN A 37 23.02 -16.44 9.77
C ASN A 37 21.72 -15.73 9.40
N ASN A 38 21.50 -14.53 9.93
CA ASN A 38 20.27 -13.78 9.71
C ASN A 38 20.03 -13.41 8.24
N HIS A 39 21.06 -13.09 7.46
CA HIS A 39 20.90 -12.77 6.04
C HIS A 39 20.42 -13.99 5.23
N LEU A 40 20.93 -15.19 5.53
CA LEU A 40 20.44 -16.42 4.90
C LEU A 40 18.99 -16.69 5.31
N ILE A 41 18.67 -16.56 6.60
CA ILE A 41 17.29 -16.75 7.09
C ILE A 41 16.34 -15.77 6.42
N ALA A 42 16.72 -14.49 6.33
CA ALA A 42 15.92 -13.46 5.69
C ALA A 42 15.67 -13.79 4.21
N ARG A 43 16.72 -14.12 3.45
CA ARG A 43 16.58 -14.46 2.03
C ARG A 43 15.75 -15.72 1.82
N THR A 44 15.99 -16.76 2.61
CA THR A 44 15.22 -18.00 2.57
C THR A 44 13.74 -17.76 2.90
N ALA A 45 13.44 -16.99 3.95
CA ALA A 45 12.07 -16.64 4.29
C ALA A 45 11.39 -15.90 3.14
N THR A 46 12.05 -14.90 2.55
CA THR A 46 11.53 -14.16 1.39
C THR A 46 11.19 -15.08 0.23
N LEU A 47 12.10 -15.99 -0.17
CA LEU A 47 11.85 -16.95 -1.25
C LEU A 47 10.64 -17.84 -0.97
N ILE A 48 10.52 -18.34 0.28
CA ILE A 48 9.38 -19.17 0.70
C ILE A 48 8.06 -18.41 0.58
N GLY A 49 8.02 -17.14 1.00
CA GLY A 49 6.81 -16.30 0.93
C GLY A 49 6.43 -15.92 -0.51
N GLU A 50 7.42 -15.51 -1.32
CA GLU A 50 7.20 -15.10 -2.71
C GLU A 50 6.73 -16.26 -3.60
N GLN A 51 7.29 -17.46 -3.39
CA GLN A 51 6.90 -18.66 -4.12
C GLN A 51 5.75 -19.44 -3.46
N LYS A 52 5.16 -18.90 -2.38
CA LYS A 52 4.04 -19.49 -1.67
C LYS A 52 4.26 -20.96 -1.26
N LEU A 53 5.43 -21.28 -0.72
CA LEU A 53 5.77 -22.65 -0.31
C LEU A 53 5.15 -23.00 1.04
N GLU A 54 3.84 -23.26 1.05
CA GLU A 54 3.02 -23.50 2.25
C GLU A 54 3.55 -24.63 3.15
N SER A 55 4.17 -25.66 2.58
CA SER A 55 4.73 -26.80 3.33
C SER A 55 5.85 -26.38 4.30
N LEU A 56 6.48 -25.22 4.09
CA LEU A 56 7.54 -24.69 4.93
C LEU A 56 7.04 -23.69 5.98
N LEU A 57 5.73 -23.39 6.02
CA LEU A 57 5.16 -22.47 7.01
C LEU A 57 5.49 -22.84 8.47
N PRO A 58 5.35 -24.11 8.91
CA PRO A 58 5.74 -24.49 10.28
C PRO A 58 7.22 -24.23 10.60
N LYS A 59 8.10 -24.24 9.58
CA LYS A 59 9.52 -23.90 9.76
C LYS A 59 9.74 -22.41 9.89
N LEU A 60 8.97 -21.57 9.19
CA LEU A 60 9.00 -20.12 9.38
C LEU A 60 8.57 -19.75 10.80
N GLU A 61 7.42 -20.28 11.26
CA GLU A 61 6.88 -20.04 12.60
C GLU A 61 7.89 -20.44 13.70
N HIS A 62 8.42 -21.67 13.60
CA HIS A 62 9.44 -22.14 14.55
C HIS A 62 10.72 -21.29 14.53
N THR A 63 11.13 -20.82 13.34
CA THR A 63 12.33 -19.98 13.21
C THR A 63 12.09 -18.60 13.84
N PHE A 64 10.93 -18.01 13.61
CA PHE A 64 10.50 -16.75 14.21
C PHE A 64 10.49 -16.86 15.74
N GLU A 65 9.79 -17.86 16.28
CA GLU A 65 9.69 -18.11 17.72
C GLU A 65 11.07 -18.28 18.37
N ARG A 66 11.96 -19.07 17.74
CA ARG A 66 13.32 -19.30 18.25
C ARG A 66 14.18 -18.03 18.23
N MET A 67 14.04 -17.20 17.20
CA MET A 67 14.86 -15.98 17.06
C MET A 67 14.39 -14.86 17.97
N PHE A 68 13.07 -14.77 18.21
CA PHE A 68 12.42 -13.66 18.92
C PHE A 68 13.11 -13.25 20.24
N PRO A 69 13.45 -14.17 21.18
CA PRO A 69 14.05 -13.78 22.46
C PRO A 69 15.46 -13.20 22.35
N THR A 70 16.14 -13.42 21.22
CA THR A 70 17.54 -13.00 20.99
C THR A 70 17.70 -12.09 19.79
N ALA A 71 16.61 -11.54 19.24
CA ALA A 71 16.57 -10.78 18.00
C ALA A 71 17.61 -9.65 17.96
N SER A 72 17.74 -8.87 19.03
CA SER A 72 18.71 -7.78 19.15
C SER A 72 20.19 -8.18 18.97
N ARG A 73 20.53 -9.45 19.21
CA ARG A 73 21.87 -10.00 18.95
C ARG A 73 21.93 -10.83 17.67
N ALA A 74 20.90 -11.64 17.44
CA ALA A 74 20.87 -12.65 16.39
C ALA A 74 20.47 -12.08 15.03
N ASP A 75 19.76 -10.95 15.00
CA ASP A 75 19.24 -10.30 13.81
C ASP A 75 19.47 -8.79 13.87
N LYS A 76 20.73 -8.39 13.76
CA LYS A 76 21.10 -6.99 13.64
C LYS A 76 20.44 -6.40 12.38
N GLY A 77 19.79 -5.26 12.53
CA GLY A 77 18.98 -4.61 11.51
C GLY A 77 17.59 -5.22 11.31
N GLY A 78 17.17 -6.23 12.08
CA GLY A 78 15.79 -6.76 12.09
C GLY A 78 15.31 -7.44 10.79
N SER A 79 16.22 -7.68 9.84
CA SER A 79 15.88 -8.14 8.49
C SER A 79 15.30 -9.55 8.44
N ALA A 80 15.80 -10.47 9.27
CA ALA A 80 15.32 -11.85 9.29
C ALA A 80 13.95 -11.94 9.93
N MET A 81 13.74 -11.29 11.07
CA MET A 81 12.44 -11.26 11.76
C MET A 81 11.38 -10.63 10.86
N THR A 82 11.71 -9.53 10.19
CA THR A 82 10.80 -8.86 9.24
C THR A 82 10.45 -9.77 8.06
N ALA A 83 11.43 -10.44 7.45
CA ALA A 83 11.19 -11.36 6.35
C ALA A 83 10.36 -12.58 6.77
N LEU A 84 10.62 -13.14 7.96
CA LEU A 84 9.83 -14.24 8.53
C LEU A 84 8.37 -13.81 8.73
N ALA A 85 8.13 -12.66 9.38
CA ALA A 85 6.78 -12.15 9.61
C ALA A 85 6.03 -11.86 8.30
N LYS A 86 6.70 -11.24 7.32
CA LYS A 86 6.16 -11.01 5.99
C LYS A 86 5.74 -12.31 5.32
N SER A 87 6.63 -13.32 5.30
CA SER A 87 6.34 -14.59 4.64
C SER A 87 5.26 -15.40 5.36
N MET A 88 5.23 -15.38 6.70
CA MET A 88 4.14 -15.96 7.49
C MET A 88 2.79 -15.28 7.16
N THR A 89 2.78 -13.96 6.98
CA THR A 89 1.59 -13.20 6.58
C THR A 89 1.14 -13.56 5.16
N LEU A 90 2.07 -13.63 4.19
CA LEU A 90 1.75 -14.01 2.81
C LEU A 90 1.20 -15.44 2.68
N LEU A 91 1.59 -16.33 3.60
CA LEU A 91 1.14 -17.71 3.69
C LEU A 91 -0.08 -17.90 4.60
N ASN A 92 -0.72 -16.82 5.07
CA ASN A 92 -1.90 -16.83 5.95
C ASN A 92 -1.70 -17.68 7.23
N SER A 93 -0.52 -17.57 7.84
CA SER A 93 -0.24 -18.20 9.14
C SER A 93 -1.31 -17.90 10.17
N GLN A 94 -1.65 -18.89 10.99
CA GLN A 94 -2.62 -18.77 12.08
C GLN A 94 -1.94 -18.51 13.43
N ALA A 95 -0.65 -18.16 13.44
CA ALA A 95 0.14 -17.95 14.65
C ALA A 95 -0.15 -16.58 15.30
N SER A 96 -1.38 -16.37 15.78
CA SER A 96 -1.82 -15.08 16.33
C SER A 96 -0.95 -14.62 17.50
N GLU A 97 -0.52 -15.52 18.38
CA GLU A 97 0.38 -15.18 19.50
C GLU A 97 1.75 -14.66 19.04
N LEU A 98 2.33 -15.25 17.99
CA LEU A 98 3.61 -14.80 17.43
C LEU A 98 3.47 -13.42 16.78
N PHE A 99 2.40 -13.21 16.02
CA PHE A 99 2.10 -11.91 15.43
C PHE A 99 1.80 -10.85 16.51
N ALA A 100 1.03 -11.18 17.54
CA ALA A 100 0.78 -10.28 18.67
C ALA A 100 2.09 -9.92 19.40
N ALA A 101 3.00 -10.86 19.60
CA ALA A 101 4.33 -10.58 20.16
C ALA A 101 5.16 -9.66 19.24
N GLY A 102 5.21 -9.97 17.94
CA GLY A 102 5.94 -9.17 16.94
C GLY A 102 5.39 -7.75 16.74
N SER A 103 4.07 -7.57 16.82
CA SER A 103 3.42 -6.25 16.73
C SER A 103 3.84 -5.30 17.85
N ARG A 104 4.33 -5.82 18.98
CA ARG A 104 4.80 -5.03 20.14
C ARG A 104 6.32 -4.96 20.22
N HIS A 105 7.03 -5.56 19.27
CA HIS A 105 8.49 -5.67 19.32
C HIS A 105 9.16 -4.33 19.02
N VAL A 106 10.17 -3.99 19.81
CA VAL A 106 11.01 -2.80 19.65
C VAL A 106 12.46 -3.24 19.74
N GLN A 107 13.25 -2.84 18.75
CA GLN A 107 14.68 -3.17 18.70
C GLN A 107 15.49 -1.91 18.45
N MET A 108 15.93 -1.27 19.54
CA MET A 108 16.76 -0.08 19.46
C MET A 108 18.22 -0.43 19.16
N GLU A 109 18.72 -0.02 18.00
CA GLU A 109 20.10 -0.19 17.57
C GLU A 109 20.87 1.13 17.53
N PRO A 110 22.18 1.12 17.83
CA PRO A 110 23.00 2.32 17.81
C PRO A 110 23.22 2.83 16.39
N VAL A 111 23.09 4.15 16.21
CA VAL A 111 23.47 4.88 14.99
C VAL A 111 24.32 6.10 15.37
N TYR A 112 24.94 6.75 14.39
CA TYR A 112 25.61 8.02 14.65
C TYR A 112 24.60 9.03 15.19
N GLY A 113 24.85 9.55 16.40
CA GLY A 113 23.98 10.54 17.04
C GLY A 113 22.78 10.00 17.82
N GLY A 114 22.62 8.68 17.99
CA GLY A 114 21.53 8.15 18.81
C GLY A 114 21.25 6.67 18.65
N LYS A 115 19.96 6.31 18.70
CA LYS A 115 19.47 4.96 18.42
C LYS A 115 18.25 5.05 17.49
N ILE A 116 18.10 4.06 16.62
CA ILE A 116 16.89 3.88 15.81
C ILE A 116 16.22 2.57 16.20
N ASP A 117 14.91 2.52 16.06
CA ASP A 117 14.16 1.27 16.15
C ASP A 117 14.16 0.58 14.79
N VAL A 118 14.76 -0.61 14.70
CA VAL A 118 14.82 -1.39 13.44
C VAL A 118 13.66 -2.39 13.29
N ALA A 119 12.71 -2.39 14.23
CA ALA A 119 11.57 -3.32 14.23
C ALA A 119 10.28 -2.73 13.66
N ASP A 120 10.31 -1.52 13.10
CA ASP A 120 9.14 -0.82 12.57
C ASP A 120 8.38 -1.62 11.48
N HIS A 121 9.10 -2.17 10.51
CA HIS A 121 8.53 -2.99 9.44
C HIS A 121 8.04 -4.35 9.98
N LEU A 122 8.76 -4.94 10.94
CA LEU A 122 8.32 -6.16 11.61
C LEU A 122 6.95 -5.95 12.26
N ARG A 123 6.75 -4.85 13.00
CA ARG A 123 5.46 -4.53 13.63
C ARG A 123 4.35 -4.42 12.60
N GLY A 124 4.60 -3.76 11.48
CA GLY A 124 3.63 -3.61 10.38
C GLY A 124 3.19 -4.94 9.77
N TRP A 125 4.14 -5.85 9.48
CA TRP A 125 3.81 -7.19 8.97
C TRP A 125 3.08 -8.03 10.00
N CYS A 126 3.51 -7.99 11.26
CA CYS A 126 2.83 -8.70 12.33
C CYS A 126 1.41 -8.18 12.56
N ALA A 127 1.15 -6.88 12.41
CA ALA A 127 -0.20 -6.32 12.47
C ALA A 127 -1.12 -6.92 11.40
N GLN A 128 -0.64 -6.98 10.15
CA GLN A 128 -1.40 -7.54 9.04
C GLN A 128 -1.62 -9.05 9.20
N GLY A 129 -0.59 -9.81 9.58
CA GLY A 129 -0.72 -11.23 9.89
C GLY A 129 -1.72 -11.49 11.01
N LEU A 130 -1.67 -10.70 12.08
CA LEU A 130 -2.63 -10.81 13.19
C LEU A 130 -4.07 -10.56 12.73
N ALA A 131 -4.30 -9.54 11.90
CA ALA A 131 -5.62 -9.24 11.34
C ALA A 131 -6.19 -10.41 10.52
N GLN A 132 -5.35 -11.15 9.79
CA GLN A 132 -5.76 -12.31 8.98
C GLN A 132 -6.14 -13.54 9.81
N THR A 133 -5.64 -13.67 11.04
CA THR A 133 -5.95 -14.83 11.90
C THR A 133 -7.39 -14.85 12.41
N GLY A 134 -8.10 -13.71 12.36
CA GLY A 134 -9.42 -13.58 12.97
C GLY A 134 -9.42 -13.59 14.50
N ASP A 135 -8.26 -13.44 15.15
CA ASP A 135 -8.13 -13.31 16.60
C ASP A 135 -9.05 -12.18 17.12
N PRO A 136 -9.95 -12.45 18.09
CA PRO A 136 -10.86 -11.43 18.64
C PRO A 136 -10.14 -10.19 19.19
N ASP A 137 -8.90 -10.34 19.66
CA ASP A 137 -8.09 -9.26 20.24
C ASP A 137 -7.16 -8.60 19.22
N ALA A 138 -7.18 -9.02 17.94
CA ALA A 138 -6.32 -8.49 16.89
C ALA A 138 -6.35 -6.96 16.79
N LEU A 139 -7.56 -6.39 16.72
CA LEU A 139 -7.72 -4.94 16.60
C LEU A 139 -7.30 -4.17 17.85
N THR A 140 -7.33 -4.80 19.03
CA THR A 140 -6.79 -4.21 20.26
C THR A 140 -5.28 -4.04 20.16
N HIS A 141 -4.58 -5.03 19.61
CA HIS A 141 -3.14 -4.94 19.35
C HIS A 141 -2.81 -3.92 18.26
N ILE A 142 -3.57 -3.93 17.16
CA ILE A 142 -3.35 -3.04 16.02
C ILE A 142 -3.61 -1.57 16.38
N ALA A 143 -4.56 -1.29 17.28
CA ALA A 143 -4.89 0.08 17.70
C ALA A 143 -3.68 0.87 18.21
N GLY A 144 -2.77 0.24 18.96
CA GLY A 144 -1.55 0.88 19.43
C GLY A 144 -0.61 1.33 18.31
N LEU A 145 -0.60 0.61 17.19
CA LEU A 145 0.27 0.88 16.03
C LEU A 145 -0.24 2.03 15.16
N LEU A 146 -1.50 2.46 15.31
CA LEU A 146 -2.00 3.68 14.67
C LEU A 146 -1.31 4.95 15.20
N ALA A 147 -0.62 4.85 16.34
CA ALA A 147 0.21 5.90 16.94
C ALA A 147 1.71 5.58 16.89
N ASP A 148 2.15 4.62 16.07
CA ASP A 148 3.57 4.25 15.96
C ASP A 148 4.42 5.46 15.52
N PRO A 149 5.63 5.66 16.08
CA PRO A 149 6.54 6.71 15.64
C PRO A 149 6.88 6.63 14.15
N CYS A 150 6.95 5.44 13.58
CA CYS A 150 7.23 5.24 12.16
C CYS A 150 5.96 5.38 11.31
N PRO A 151 5.91 6.31 10.34
CA PRO A 151 4.76 6.47 9.44
C PRO A 151 4.41 5.18 8.67
N GLN A 152 5.41 4.40 8.27
CA GLN A 152 5.20 3.14 7.54
C GLN A 152 4.49 2.10 8.40
N THR A 153 4.78 2.04 9.70
CA THR A 153 4.06 1.17 10.64
C THR A 153 2.62 1.62 10.83
N ARG A 154 2.36 2.94 10.88
CA ARG A 154 0.98 3.47 10.94
C ARG A 154 0.17 3.11 9.68
N LEU A 155 0.77 3.26 8.50
CA LEU A 155 0.15 2.84 7.23
C LEU A 155 -0.16 1.34 7.22
N ALA A 156 0.81 0.51 7.66
CA ALA A 156 0.61 -0.93 7.78
C ALA A 156 -0.47 -1.30 8.80
N ALA A 157 -0.60 -0.56 9.90
CA ALA A 157 -1.64 -0.74 10.90
C ALA A 157 -3.02 -0.41 10.34
N ILE A 158 -3.17 0.69 9.59
CA ILE A 158 -4.42 1.02 8.89
C ILE A 158 -4.79 -0.09 7.89
N LYS A 159 -3.80 -0.60 7.15
CA LYS A 159 -4.02 -1.74 6.26
C LYS A 159 -4.45 -2.99 7.02
N ALA A 160 -3.89 -3.24 8.20
CA ALA A 160 -4.31 -4.34 9.07
C ALA A 160 -5.75 -4.15 9.58
N VAL A 161 -6.17 -2.92 9.93
CA VAL A 161 -7.56 -2.61 10.28
C VAL A 161 -8.49 -2.95 9.11
N GLU A 162 -8.15 -2.54 7.89
CA GLU A 162 -8.89 -2.88 6.67
C GLU A 162 -8.98 -4.41 6.46
N ILE A 163 -7.86 -5.12 6.54
CA ILE A 163 -7.77 -6.58 6.35
C ILE A 163 -8.66 -7.35 7.33
N SER A 164 -8.82 -6.84 8.56
CA SER A 164 -9.65 -7.50 9.57
C SER A 164 -11.11 -7.68 9.14
N GLY A 165 -11.61 -6.84 8.22
CA GLY A 165 -13.01 -6.85 7.79
C GLY A 165 -14.02 -6.46 8.89
N ARG A 166 -13.55 -6.12 10.09
CA ARG A 166 -14.38 -5.85 11.28
C ARG A 166 -14.78 -4.38 11.30
N ALA A 167 -15.76 -4.03 10.47
CA ALA A 167 -16.27 -2.67 10.34
C ALA A 167 -16.73 -2.06 11.68
N ASP A 168 -17.30 -2.87 12.59
CA ASP A 168 -17.81 -2.47 13.90
C ASP A 168 -16.74 -1.87 14.83
N VAL A 169 -15.49 -2.31 14.70
CA VAL A 169 -14.36 -1.82 15.50
C VAL A 169 -13.38 -1.01 14.64
N GLY A 170 -13.15 -1.43 13.40
CA GLY A 170 -12.20 -0.82 12.49
C GLY A 170 -12.59 0.60 12.10
N LEU A 171 -13.86 0.87 11.79
CA LEU A 171 -14.31 2.21 11.40
C LEU A 171 -14.11 3.24 12.52
N PRO A 172 -14.51 2.98 13.78
CA PRO A 172 -14.16 3.85 14.90
C PRO A 172 -12.66 4.11 15.08
N LEU A 173 -11.80 3.10 14.87
CA LEU A 173 -10.35 3.27 14.95
C LEU A 173 -9.80 4.20 13.85
N LEU A 174 -10.28 4.06 12.62
CA LEU A 174 -9.90 4.90 11.50
C LEU A 174 -10.39 6.34 11.70
N MET A 175 -11.60 6.52 12.20
CA MET A 175 -12.15 7.83 12.54
C MET A 175 -11.36 8.49 13.66
N LEU A 176 -11.01 7.75 14.71
CA LEU A 176 -10.15 8.25 15.79
C LEU A 176 -8.77 8.65 15.25
N LYS A 177 -8.20 7.86 14.34
CA LYS A 177 -6.92 8.17 13.72
C LYS A 177 -6.97 9.48 12.93
N ILE A 178 -8.01 9.68 12.13
CA ILE A 178 -8.24 10.93 11.40
C ILE A 178 -8.41 12.10 12.38
N ALA A 179 -9.23 11.94 13.42
CA ALA A 179 -9.52 13.00 14.40
C ALA A 179 -8.30 13.39 15.24
N GLN A 180 -7.40 12.45 15.53
CA GLN A 180 -6.12 12.72 16.20
C GLN A 180 -5.18 13.55 15.30
N GLY A 181 -5.35 13.43 13.99
CA GLY A 181 -4.43 13.96 12.99
C GLY A 181 -3.18 13.10 12.80
N ASP A 182 -2.53 13.30 11.67
CA ASP A 182 -1.24 12.72 11.33
C ASP A 182 -0.37 13.75 10.58
N PRO A 183 0.94 13.82 10.84
CA PRO A 183 1.83 14.67 10.05
C PRO A 183 2.08 14.13 8.62
N GLU A 184 1.78 12.86 8.34
CA GLU A 184 1.99 12.25 7.03
C GLU A 184 0.66 12.24 6.23
N PRO A 185 0.54 12.99 5.13
CA PRO A 185 -0.70 13.06 4.34
C PRO A 185 -1.20 11.68 3.85
N GLN A 186 -0.28 10.77 3.52
CA GLN A 186 -0.56 9.42 3.02
C GLN A 186 -1.36 8.59 4.04
N VAL A 187 -1.22 8.90 5.34
CA VAL A 187 -2.01 8.26 6.39
C VAL A 187 -3.50 8.56 6.23
N TYR A 188 -3.87 9.79 5.85
CA TYR A 188 -5.27 10.13 5.58
C TYR A 188 -5.78 9.38 4.35
N GLY A 189 -5.03 9.38 3.25
CA GLY A 189 -5.41 8.61 2.05
C GLY A 189 -5.64 7.14 2.35
N GLN A 190 -4.72 6.51 3.10
CA GLN A 190 -4.86 5.11 3.51
C GLN A 190 -6.05 4.88 4.46
N CYS A 191 -6.38 5.82 5.35
CA CYS A 191 -7.60 5.78 6.15
C CYS A 191 -8.86 5.86 5.29
N VAL A 192 -8.90 6.75 4.29
CA VAL A 192 -10.05 6.87 3.37
C VAL A 192 -10.25 5.59 2.58
N THR A 193 -9.18 5.00 2.04
CA THR A 193 -9.24 3.69 1.37
C THR A 193 -9.83 2.62 2.30
N ALA A 194 -9.35 2.54 3.54
CA ALA A 194 -9.84 1.57 4.52
C ALA A 194 -11.31 1.81 4.90
N ILE A 195 -11.73 3.08 5.04
CA ILE A 195 -13.13 3.46 5.32
C ILE A 195 -14.05 3.06 4.17
N LEU A 196 -13.65 3.31 2.92
CA LEU A 196 -14.45 2.94 1.74
C LEU A 196 -14.63 1.42 1.64
N HIS A 197 -13.57 0.65 1.89
CA HIS A 197 -13.65 -0.81 1.85
C HIS A 197 -14.48 -1.41 3.01
N LEU A 198 -14.40 -0.85 4.22
CA LEU A 198 -15.12 -1.38 5.39
C LEU A 198 -16.56 -0.86 5.51
N GLY A 199 -16.79 0.41 5.22
CA GLY A 199 -18.06 1.11 5.43
C GLY A 199 -18.91 1.26 4.17
N GLY A 200 -18.34 1.00 2.99
CA GLY A 200 -18.98 1.27 1.70
C GLY A 200 -19.48 2.71 1.61
N ALA A 201 -20.66 2.90 1.00
CA ALA A 201 -21.29 4.22 0.84
C ALA A 201 -21.51 4.97 2.16
N SER A 202 -21.68 4.28 3.30
CA SER A 202 -21.88 4.94 4.60
C SER A 202 -20.62 5.61 5.14
N GLY A 203 -19.44 5.19 4.66
CA GLY A 203 -18.15 5.75 5.08
C GLY A 203 -17.86 7.14 4.52
N VAL A 204 -18.59 7.57 3.49
CA VAL A 204 -18.34 8.83 2.77
C VAL A 204 -18.44 10.04 3.68
N GLU A 205 -19.48 10.10 4.52
CA GLU A 205 -19.72 11.23 5.41
C GLU A 205 -18.60 11.40 6.46
N TRP A 206 -17.80 10.37 6.73
CA TRP A 206 -16.72 10.44 7.72
C TRP A 206 -15.43 11.04 7.17
N PHE A 207 -15.10 10.80 5.90
CA PHE A 207 -13.90 11.39 5.30
C PHE A 207 -14.18 12.67 4.52
N LYS A 208 -15.43 12.95 4.16
CA LYS A 208 -15.82 14.15 3.40
C LYS A 208 -15.28 15.47 3.97
N PRO A 209 -15.18 15.68 5.30
CA PRO A 209 -14.54 16.88 5.86
C PRO A 209 -13.08 17.06 5.43
N LEU A 210 -12.35 15.98 5.14
CA LEU A 210 -10.94 16.03 4.71
C LEU A 210 -10.73 16.66 3.34
N LEU A 211 -11.78 16.76 2.52
CA LEU A 211 -11.73 17.52 1.27
C LEU A 211 -11.56 19.03 1.49
N ASN A 212 -11.77 19.52 2.71
CA ASN A 212 -11.54 20.92 3.09
C ASN A 212 -10.40 21.05 4.13
N HIS A 213 -9.47 20.10 4.15
CA HIS A 213 -8.34 20.14 5.07
C HIS A 213 -7.39 21.29 4.73
N ASP A 214 -6.80 21.93 5.76
CA ASP A 214 -5.91 23.10 5.58
C ASP A 214 -4.60 22.78 4.85
N ASP A 215 -4.17 21.52 4.89
CA ASP A 215 -3.02 20.99 4.14
C ASP A 215 -3.47 20.42 2.77
N PRO A 216 -3.09 21.04 1.64
CA PRO A 216 -3.42 20.57 0.29
C PRO A 216 -2.94 19.16 0.01
N SER A 217 -1.82 18.71 0.60
CA SER A 217 -1.34 17.34 0.42
C SER A 217 -2.28 16.31 1.01
N VAL A 218 -3.02 16.64 2.08
CA VAL A 218 -4.07 15.76 2.63
C VAL A 218 -5.24 15.66 1.66
N VAL A 219 -5.69 16.80 1.11
CA VAL A 219 -6.78 16.84 0.13
C VAL A 219 -6.42 16.00 -1.11
N GLU A 220 -5.21 16.14 -1.63
CA GLU A 220 -4.70 15.32 -2.73
C GLU A 220 -4.77 13.81 -2.40
N GLN A 221 -4.28 13.38 -1.23
CA GLN A 221 -4.31 11.97 -0.83
C GLN A 221 -5.73 11.42 -0.70
N VAL A 222 -6.69 12.24 -0.25
CA VAL A 222 -8.10 11.87 -0.17
C VAL A 222 -8.70 11.69 -1.57
N LEU A 223 -8.42 12.61 -2.50
CA LEU A 223 -8.88 12.51 -3.90
C LEU A 223 -8.32 11.25 -4.57
N LEU A 224 -7.03 10.99 -4.40
CA LEU A 224 -6.39 9.79 -4.94
C LEU A 224 -7.01 8.51 -4.35
N ALA A 225 -7.30 8.48 -3.04
CA ALA A 225 -7.96 7.35 -2.40
C ALA A 225 -9.37 7.11 -2.98
N ILE A 226 -10.15 8.18 -3.20
CA ILE A 226 -11.46 8.10 -3.87
C ILE A 226 -11.31 7.50 -5.27
N GLY A 227 -10.40 8.04 -6.10
CA GLY A 227 -10.17 7.55 -7.46
C GLY A 227 -9.72 6.08 -7.50
N GLN A 228 -8.85 5.67 -6.57
CA GLN A 228 -8.36 4.29 -6.47
C GLN A 228 -9.42 3.29 -6.01
N SER A 229 -10.41 3.73 -5.23
CA SER A 229 -11.49 2.87 -4.74
C SER A 229 -12.34 2.26 -5.85
N ARG A 230 -12.44 2.95 -7.00
CA ARG A 230 -13.34 2.62 -8.11
C ARG A 230 -14.83 2.57 -7.72
N ASP A 231 -15.19 3.21 -6.61
CA ASP A 231 -16.59 3.36 -6.22
C ASP A 231 -17.26 4.45 -7.07
N ILE A 232 -17.87 4.04 -8.17
CA ILE A 232 -18.53 4.95 -9.12
C ILE A 232 -19.67 5.78 -8.50
N SER A 233 -20.13 5.48 -7.28
CA SER A 233 -21.09 6.34 -6.58
C SER A 233 -20.47 7.68 -6.15
N LEU A 234 -19.14 7.82 -6.19
CA LEU A 234 -18.39 9.02 -5.81
C LEU A 234 -18.14 10.00 -6.97
N SER A 235 -18.67 9.72 -8.17
CA SER A 235 -18.48 10.59 -9.35
C SER A 235 -18.95 12.02 -9.10
N ASP A 236 -20.18 12.19 -8.60
CA ASP A 236 -20.75 13.51 -8.35
C ASP A 236 -19.95 14.27 -7.28
N LEU A 237 -19.45 13.55 -6.26
CA LEU A 237 -18.60 14.15 -5.24
C LEU A 237 -17.30 14.73 -5.83
N LEU A 238 -16.66 14.03 -6.76
CA LEU A 238 -15.45 14.52 -7.44
C LEU A 238 -15.74 15.69 -8.36
N ILE A 239 -16.84 15.64 -9.13
CA ILE A 239 -17.24 16.71 -10.06
C ILE A 239 -17.58 17.98 -9.27
N ASP A 240 -18.45 17.87 -8.27
CA ASP A 240 -18.81 18.98 -7.38
C ASP A 240 -17.60 19.56 -6.65
N PHE A 241 -16.61 18.72 -6.32
CA PHE A 241 -15.37 19.18 -5.70
C PHE A 241 -14.50 19.97 -6.67
N TYR A 242 -14.29 19.47 -7.89
CA TYR A 242 -13.53 20.18 -8.92
C TYR A 242 -14.13 21.55 -9.25
N GLU A 243 -15.45 21.63 -9.41
CA GLU A 243 -16.15 22.89 -9.77
C GLU A 243 -16.07 23.96 -8.70
N ARG A 244 -15.99 23.56 -7.42
CA ARG A 244 -15.85 24.50 -6.29
C ARG A 244 -14.40 24.85 -5.98
N SER A 245 -13.45 24.01 -6.38
CA SER A 245 -12.03 24.25 -6.13
C SER A 245 -11.47 25.30 -7.06
N LEU A 246 -10.74 26.26 -6.50
CA LEU A 246 -10.03 27.30 -7.27
C LEU A 246 -8.52 27.04 -7.35
N GLU A 247 -8.01 26.04 -6.63
CA GLU A 247 -6.59 25.79 -6.51
C GLU A 247 -6.08 24.90 -7.67
N PRO A 248 -5.16 25.42 -8.51
CA PRO A 248 -4.54 24.73 -9.64
C PRO A 248 -4.18 23.27 -9.47
N ASP A 249 -3.45 22.93 -8.41
CA ASP A 249 -2.86 21.60 -8.26
C ASP A 249 -3.87 20.62 -7.66
N ILE A 250 -4.73 21.09 -6.74
CA ILE A 250 -5.89 20.33 -6.25
C ILE A 250 -6.86 19.98 -7.37
N GLN A 251 -7.11 20.91 -8.31
CA GLN A 251 -7.91 20.62 -9.50
C GLN A 251 -7.31 19.49 -10.33
N LYS A 252 -5.97 19.43 -10.53
CA LYS A 252 -5.32 18.32 -11.24
C LYS A 252 -5.55 16.99 -10.51
N SER A 253 -5.39 16.99 -9.18
CA SER A 253 -5.62 15.78 -8.38
C SER A 253 -7.07 15.30 -8.47
N ALA A 254 -8.05 16.21 -8.53
CA ALA A 254 -9.46 15.87 -8.71
C ALA A 254 -9.73 15.25 -10.09
N LEU A 255 -9.18 15.85 -11.16
CA LEU A 255 -9.30 15.32 -12.52
C LEU A 255 -8.59 13.96 -12.68
N LEU A 256 -7.42 13.79 -12.05
CA LEU A 256 -6.75 12.49 -12.01
C LEU A 256 -7.59 11.45 -11.25
N ALA A 257 -8.18 11.82 -10.11
CA ALA A 257 -9.07 10.94 -9.36
C ALA A 257 -10.29 10.51 -10.19
N MET A 258 -10.89 11.45 -10.94
CA MET A 258 -11.98 11.18 -11.90
C MET A 258 -11.57 10.17 -12.97
N ALA A 259 -10.38 10.36 -13.55
CA ALA A 259 -9.84 9.44 -14.54
C ALA A 259 -9.62 8.06 -13.92
N MET A 260 -9.04 7.97 -12.72
CA MET A 260 -8.80 6.70 -12.02
C MET A 260 -10.09 5.96 -11.63
N LEU A 261 -11.15 6.71 -11.28
CA LEU A 261 -12.46 6.17 -10.88
C LEU A 261 -13.12 5.37 -12.01
N ARG A 262 -12.88 5.76 -13.28
CA ARG A 262 -13.34 5.04 -14.48
C ARG A 262 -14.87 4.95 -14.60
N SER A 263 -15.61 5.91 -14.05
CA SER A 263 -17.05 5.96 -14.30
C SER A 263 -17.33 6.63 -15.65
N GLU A 264 -18.41 6.22 -16.30
CA GLU A 264 -18.86 6.87 -17.55
C GLU A 264 -19.06 8.38 -17.32
N SER A 265 -19.71 8.76 -16.22
CA SER A 265 -19.95 10.17 -15.85
C SER A 265 -18.68 11.00 -15.71
N THR A 266 -17.62 10.48 -15.05
CA THR A 266 -16.38 11.25 -14.87
C THR A 266 -15.56 11.30 -16.15
N LEU A 267 -15.58 10.25 -16.97
CA LEU A 267 -14.92 10.25 -18.27
C LEU A 267 -15.61 11.20 -19.26
N THR A 268 -16.94 11.20 -19.32
CA THR A 268 -17.71 12.18 -20.11
C THR A 268 -17.40 13.60 -19.64
N TYR A 269 -17.38 13.86 -18.33
CA TYR A 269 -17.03 15.18 -17.80
C TYR A 269 -15.61 15.61 -18.22
N LEU A 270 -14.63 14.70 -18.18
CA LEU A 270 -13.27 14.99 -18.67
C LEU A 270 -13.24 15.29 -20.17
N GLU A 271 -13.98 14.54 -20.99
CA GLU A 271 -14.13 14.81 -22.43
C GLU A 271 -14.79 16.19 -22.66
N ASP A 272 -15.83 16.54 -21.92
CA ASP A 272 -16.50 17.85 -22.01
C ASP A 272 -15.56 19.01 -21.64
N LEU A 273 -14.68 18.83 -20.65
CA LEU A 273 -13.64 19.81 -20.33
C LEU A 273 -12.64 19.99 -21.48
N VAL A 274 -12.35 18.94 -22.23
CA VAL A 274 -11.51 19.04 -23.43
C VAL A 274 -12.25 19.76 -24.56
N ILE A 275 -13.55 19.50 -24.75
CA ILE A 275 -14.36 20.07 -25.83
C ILE A 275 -14.65 21.56 -25.60
N ASP A 276 -15.16 21.94 -24.42
CA ASP A 276 -15.72 23.27 -24.16
C ASP A 276 -15.07 23.99 -22.96
N GLY A 277 -14.18 23.33 -22.22
CA GLY A 277 -13.49 23.93 -21.08
C GLY A 277 -12.50 25.04 -21.46
N SER A 278 -12.05 25.80 -20.45
CA SER A 278 -10.93 26.75 -20.63
C SER A 278 -9.66 26.02 -21.12
N GLU A 279 -8.74 26.73 -21.78
CA GLU A 279 -7.46 26.14 -22.23
C GLU A 279 -6.75 25.37 -21.10
N ARG A 280 -6.74 25.96 -19.89
CA ARG A 280 -6.18 25.33 -18.69
C ARG A 280 -6.93 24.07 -18.28
N ALA A 281 -8.26 24.08 -18.29
CA ALA A 281 -9.06 22.92 -17.90
C ALA A 281 -8.91 21.77 -18.90
N ALA A 282 -8.94 22.08 -20.20
CA ALA A 282 -8.69 21.12 -21.27
C ALA A 282 -7.28 20.51 -21.17
N ASP A 283 -6.26 21.34 -20.91
CA ASP A 283 -4.87 20.92 -20.69
C ASP A 283 -4.74 19.91 -19.54
N GLN A 284 -5.37 20.19 -18.40
CA GLN A 284 -5.36 19.32 -17.22
C GLN A 284 -6.19 18.05 -17.43
N ALA A 285 -7.32 18.12 -18.14
CA ALA A 285 -8.14 16.95 -18.47
C ALA A 285 -7.39 15.98 -19.39
N ILE A 286 -6.62 16.49 -20.36
CA ILE A 286 -5.75 15.68 -21.22
C ILE A 286 -4.65 14.98 -20.40
N ASP A 287 -4.03 15.68 -19.43
CA ASP A 287 -3.06 15.05 -18.52
C ASP A 287 -3.69 13.90 -17.74
N ALA A 288 -4.88 14.11 -17.18
CA ALA A 288 -5.60 13.10 -16.41
C ALA A 288 -5.98 11.88 -17.28
N LEU A 289 -6.46 12.11 -18.50
CA LEU A 289 -6.78 11.06 -19.47
C LEU A 289 -5.54 10.33 -20.00
N GLY A 290 -4.33 10.88 -19.79
CA GLY A 290 -3.06 10.27 -20.18
C GLY A 290 -2.80 8.90 -19.53
N ILE A 291 -3.47 8.56 -18.42
CA ILE A 291 -3.42 7.18 -17.87
C ILE A 291 -3.94 6.12 -18.86
N TYR A 292 -4.68 6.55 -19.89
CA TYR A 292 -5.17 5.76 -21.01
C TYR A 292 -4.34 5.94 -22.29
N HIS A 293 -3.06 6.30 -22.19
CA HIS A 293 -2.17 6.52 -23.35
C HIS A 293 -2.22 5.40 -24.40
N TYR A 294 -2.48 4.16 -23.97
CA TYR A 294 -2.62 2.98 -24.85
C TYR A 294 -3.92 2.94 -25.67
N ASP A 295 -4.93 3.76 -25.35
CA ASP A 295 -6.22 3.78 -26.03
C ASP A 295 -6.18 4.68 -27.28
N LYS A 296 -6.00 4.04 -28.43
CA LYS A 296 -5.95 4.72 -29.74
C LYS A 296 -7.26 5.38 -30.14
N VAL A 297 -8.39 4.86 -29.68
CA VAL A 297 -9.72 5.44 -29.99
C VAL A 297 -9.89 6.73 -29.21
N LEU A 298 -9.55 6.72 -27.93
CA LEU A 298 -9.55 7.92 -27.10
C LEU A 298 -8.58 8.97 -27.68
N LYS A 299 -7.36 8.58 -28.05
CA LYS A 299 -6.39 9.49 -28.71
C LYS A 299 -7.00 10.19 -29.92
N GLN A 300 -7.65 9.42 -30.80
CA GLN A 300 -8.26 9.98 -32.01
C GLN A 300 -9.36 10.98 -31.66
N LYS A 301 -10.29 10.62 -30.76
CA LYS A 301 -11.35 11.51 -30.28
C LYS A 301 -10.80 12.83 -29.73
N LEU A 302 -9.82 12.76 -28.81
CA LEU A 302 -9.21 13.94 -28.21
C LEU A 302 -8.53 14.83 -29.26
N THR A 303 -7.90 14.22 -30.28
CA THR A 303 -7.27 14.97 -31.38
C THR A 303 -8.31 15.69 -32.22
N GLU A 304 -9.46 15.05 -32.50
CA GLU A 304 -10.59 15.65 -33.20
C GLU A 304 -11.15 16.84 -32.40
N TYR A 305 -11.39 16.68 -31.10
CA TYR A 305 -11.85 17.76 -30.22
C TYR A 305 -10.90 18.96 -30.21
N CYS A 306 -9.59 18.73 -30.08
CA CYS A 306 -8.62 19.83 -30.08
C CYS A 306 -8.44 20.48 -31.47
N THR A 307 -8.74 19.75 -32.56
CA THR A 307 -8.76 20.31 -33.91
C THR A 307 -9.95 21.24 -34.11
N ASP A 308 -11.14 20.85 -33.63
CA ASP A 308 -12.34 21.69 -33.69
C ASP A 308 -12.18 22.98 -32.86
N ARG A 309 -11.36 22.95 -31.82
CA ARG A 309 -10.96 24.12 -31.01
C ARG A 309 -9.89 25.01 -31.64
N ASP A 310 -9.26 24.58 -32.74
CA ASP A 310 -8.05 25.18 -33.34
C ASP A 310 -6.88 25.33 -32.32
N ASP A 311 -6.79 24.41 -31.35
CA ASP A 311 -5.76 24.45 -30.30
C ASP A 311 -4.59 23.52 -30.64
N ARG A 312 -3.60 24.07 -31.35
CA ARG A 312 -2.39 23.35 -31.76
C ARG A 312 -1.53 22.90 -30.59
N PHE A 313 -1.59 23.58 -29.45
CA PHE A 313 -0.79 23.22 -28.28
C PHE A 313 -1.33 21.92 -27.67
N LEU A 314 -2.65 21.81 -27.50
CA LEU A 314 -3.28 20.59 -26.98
C LEU A 314 -3.11 19.39 -27.93
N ILE A 315 -3.15 19.60 -29.24
CA ILE A 315 -2.86 18.53 -30.23
C ILE A 315 -1.45 17.96 -30.05
N GLN A 316 -0.43 18.83 -29.89
CA GLN A 316 0.95 18.40 -29.66
C GLN A 316 1.09 17.67 -28.32
N LYS A 317 0.37 18.13 -27.29
CA LYS A 317 0.35 17.49 -25.99
C LYS A 317 -0.22 16.08 -26.05
N ILE A 318 -1.35 15.88 -26.75
CA ILE A 318 -1.94 14.55 -26.97
C ILE A 318 -0.93 13.62 -27.64
N GLN A 319 -0.21 14.10 -28.67
CA GLN A 319 0.84 13.31 -29.31
C GLN A 319 1.95 12.91 -28.32
N ALA A 320 2.44 13.86 -27.53
CA ALA A 320 3.51 13.61 -26.55
C ALA A 320 3.12 12.61 -25.45
N ILE A 321 1.84 12.57 -25.06
CA ILE A 321 1.34 11.66 -24.00
C ILE A 321 0.97 10.29 -24.56
N PHE A 322 0.31 10.22 -25.72
CA PHE A 322 -0.27 8.98 -26.25
C PHE A 322 0.65 8.21 -27.24
N ASP A 323 1.80 8.78 -27.62
CA ASP A 323 2.81 8.10 -28.46
C ASP A 323 4.01 7.52 -27.66
N GLN A 324 3.90 7.47 -26.33
CA GLN A 324 4.86 6.80 -25.43
C GLN A 324 4.64 5.28 -25.45
#